data_AF-A0A9D7EFT8-F1
#
_entry.id   AF-A0A9D7EFT8-F1
#
_cell.length_a   1.000
_cell.length_b   1.000
_cell.length_c   1.000
_cell.angle_alpha   90.00
_cell.angle_beta   90.00
_cell.angle_gamma   90.00
#
_symmetry.space_group_name_H-M   'P 1'
#
loop_
_entity.id
_entity.type
_entity.pdbx_description
1 polymer ?
#
loop_
_entity_poly.entity_id
_entity_poly.type
_entity_poly.pdbx_seq_one_letter_code
_entity_poly.pdbx_strand_id
1 'polypeptide(L)'
;MINSIIEITLLSAVIFSGAYAVVSTLILAYELYFNSRRKRQPRLLPAISILKPLKGLDDQLEENLRSFFKLDYPNYEIIFGVADSDDPAVSVVRRLQAEFPPNQ
;
A
#
# COMPACT_ATOMS: atom_id res chain seq x y z
N MET A 1 22.89 23.11 55.90
CA MET A 1 23.56 21.97 55.22
C MET A 1 22.55 21.06 54.51
N ILE A 2 21.54 20.52 55.22
CA ILE A 2 20.54 19.61 54.64
C ILE A 2 19.71 20.28 53.51
N ASN A 3 19.19 21.49 53.73
CA ASN A 3 18.39 22.19 52.71
C ASN A 3 19.19 22.48 51.42
N SER A 4 20.46 22.86 51.56
CA SER A 4 21.35 23.10 50.41
C SER A 4 21.63 21.84 49.59
N ILE A 5 21.71 20.67 50.24
CA ILE A 5 21.88 19.38 49.55
C ILE A 5 20.60 19.02 48.77
N ILE A 6 19.42 19.26 49.36
CA ILE A 6 18.13 19.02 48.71
C ILE A 6 17.98 19.93 47.47
N GLU A 7 18.30 21.21 47.59
CA GLU A 7 18.24 22.16 46.46
C GLU A 7 19.14 21.75 45.29
N ILE A 8 20.39 21.37 45.56
CA ILE A 8 21.32 20.90 44.52
C ILE A 8 20.78 19.63 43.83
N THR A 9 20.23 18.71 44.61
CA THR A 9 19.67 17.46 44.09
C THR A 9 18.48 17.75 43.17
N LEU A 10 17.55 18.61 43.60
CA LEU A 10 16.39 19.01 42.79
C LEU A 10 16.80 19.74 41.51
N LEU A 11 17.75 20.66 41.59
CA LEU A 11 18.25 21.39 40.40
C LEU A 11 18.90 20.43 39.40
N SER A 12 19.70 19.48 39.86
CA SER A 12 20.31 18.47 38.98
C SER A 12 19.27 17.61 38.28
N ALA A 13 18.19 17.21 38.97
CA ALA A 13 17.11 16.40 38.41
C ALA A 13 16.32 17.17 37.34
N VAL A 14 16.05 18.46 37.55
CA VAL A 14 15.37 19.32 36.57
C VAL A 14 16.21 19.50 35.31
N ILE A 15 17.52 19.70 35.46
CA ILE A 15 18.44 19.82 34.31
C ILE A 15 18.45 18.51 33.52
N PHE A 16 18.53 17.37 34.20
CA PHE A 16 18.59 16.07 33.54
C PHE A 16 17.28 15.74 32.80
N SER A 17 16.12 16.03 33.40
CA SER A 17 14.83 15.79 32.75
C SER A 17 14.60 16.73 31.56
N GLY A 18 15.02 17.99 31.67
CA GLY A 18 14.97 18.96 30.58
C GLY A 18 15.86 18.53 29.40
N ALA A 19 17.10 18.11 29.69
CA ALA A 19 18.00 17.59 28.67
C ALA A 19 17.43 16.34 27.97
N TYR A 20 16.87 15.41 28.74
CA TYR A 20 16.24 14.21 28.20
C TYR A 20 15.04 14.56 27.30
N ALA A 21 14.17 15.48 27.73
CA ALA A 21 13.00 15.91 26.96
C ALA A 21 13.40 16.59 25.64
N VAL A 22 14.47 17.40 25.65
CA VAL A 22 15.01 18.02 24.43
C VAL A 22 15.56 16.95 23.50
N VAL A 23 16.39 16.03 23.99
CA VAL A 23 16.97 14.95 23.17
C VAL A 23 15.88 14.06 22.58
N SER A 24 14.90 13.63 23.37
CA SER A 24 13.82 12.76 22.89
C SER A 24 12.94 13.46 21.85
N THR A 25 12.66 14.76 22.03
CA THR A 25 11.91 15.57 21.06
C THR A 25 12.69 15.73 19.76
N LEU A 26 14.02 15.95 19.83
CA LEU A 26 14.87 16.05 18.64
C LEU A 26 14.97 14.74 17.87
N ILE A 27 15.06 13.59 18.57
CA ILE A 27 15.05 12.26 17.94
C ILE A 27 13.72 12.03 17.22
N LEU A 28 12.60 12.28 17.90
CA LEU A 28 11.28 12.13 17.30
C LEU A 28 11.08 13.06 16.09
N ALA A 29 11.49 14.33 16.21
CA ALA A 29 11.43 15.29 15.10
C ALA A 29 12.29 14.83 13.91
N TYR A 30 13.48 14.28 14.18
CA TYR A 30 14.35 13.72 13.16
C TYR A 30 13.71 12.50 12.49
N GLU A 31 13.18 11.55 13.24
CA GLU A 31 12.50 10.37 12.69
C GLU A 31 11.27 10.74 11.87
N LEU A 32 10.44 11.66 12.34
CA LEU A 32 9.26 12.12 11.59
C LEU A 32 9.67 12.84 10.30
N TYR A 33 10.70 13.69 10.36
CA TYR A 33 11.25 14.37 9.19
C TYR A 33 11.82 13.37 8.17
N PHE A 34 12.64 12.42 8.62
CA PHE A 34 13.32 11.47 7.77
C PHE A 34 12.40 10.37 7.25
N ASN A 35 11.44 9.90 8.04
CA ASN A 35 10.44 8.92 7.62
C ASN A 35 9.44 9.53 6.62
N SER A 36 9.13 10.82 6.76
CA SER A 36 8.40 11.58 5.73
C SER A 36 9.20 11.76 4.44
N ARG A 37 10.54 11.69 4.50
CA ARG A 37 11.45 11.69 3.34
C ARG A 37 11.75 10.29 2.79
N ARG A 38 11.55 9.22 3.58
CA ARG A 38 11.25 7.86 3.08
C ARG A 38 9.87 7.77 2.41
N LYS A 39 9.34 8.89 1.91
CA LYS A 39 8.37 8.89 0.81
C LYS A 39 8.89 7.93 -0.24
N ARG A 40 8.16 6.81 -0.34
CA ARG A 40 8.21 5.77 -1.36
C ARG A 40 9.25 6.10 -2.43
N GLN A 41 10.38 5.39 -2.42
CA GLN A 41 11.02 5.10 -3.69
C GLN A 41 9.88 4.70 -4.64
N PRO A 42 9.77 5.28 -5.84
CA PRO A 42 8.76 4.83 -6.79
C PRO A 42 8.96 3.33 -6.89
N ARG A 43 7.99 2.57 -6.36
CA ARG A 43 8.02 1.13 -6.50
C ARG A 43 7.95 0.97 -8.01
N LEU A 44 9.04 0.56 -8.62
CA LEU A 44 9.03 0.04 -9.99
C LEU A 44 8.02 -1.11 -9.92
N LEU A 45 6.78 -0.83 -10.30
CA LEU A 45 5.71 -1.82 -10.31
C LEU A 45 6.06 -2.74 -11.49
N PRO A 46 6.50 -3.99 -11.23
CA PRO A 46 6.90 -4.89 -12.30
C PRO A 46 5.68 -5.23 -13.16
N ALA A 47 5.90 -5.64 -14.42
CA ALA A 47 4.81 -6.24 -15.19
C ALA A 47 4.31 -7.51 -14.46
N ILE A 48 2.99 -7.71 -14.40
CA ILE A 48 2.37 -8.88 -13.76
C ILE A 48 1.38 -9.56 -14.68
N SER A 49 1.17 -10.86 -14.47
CA SER A 49 0.16 -11.66 -15.17
C SER A 49 -0.89 -12.15 -14.18
N ILE A 50 -2.17 -11.90 -14.48
CA ILE A 50 -3.30 -12.28 -13.63
C ILE A 50 -4.03 -13.45 -14.28
N LEU A 51 -3.87 -14.66 -13.72
CA LEU A 51 -4.64 -15.83 -14.15
C LEU A 51 -6.04 -15.80 -13.51
N LYS A 52 -7.08 -15.87 -14.35
CA LYS A 52 -8.48 -15.98 -13.92
C LYS A 52 -9.15 -17.21 -14.52
N PRO A 53 -9.29 -18.31 -13.76
CA PRO A 53 -10.09 -19.45 -14.18
C PRO A 53 -11.57 -19.09 -14.17
N LEU A 54 -12.28 -19.46 -15.23
CA LEU A 54 -13.70 -19.22 -15.42
C LEU A 54 -14.44 -20.55 -15.62
N LYS A 55 -15.67 -20.59 -15.12
CA LYS A 55 -16.58 -21.71 -15.30
C LYS A 55 -18.02 -21.24 -15.16
N GLY A 56 -18.78 -21.25 -16.26
CA GLY A 56 -20.18 -20.84 -16.28
C GLY A 56 -20.38 -19.36 -15.99
N LEU A 57 -21.65 -18.99 -15.78
CA LEU A 57 -22.04 -17.64 -15.37
C LEU A 57 -22.25 -17.59 -13.87
N ASP A 58 -21.65 -16.59 -13.24
CA ASP A 58 -21.97 -16.14 -11.89
C ASP A 58 -22.77 -14.83 -12.01
N ASP A 59 -23.67 -14.58 -11.07
CA ASP A 59 -24.56 -13.40 -11.05
C ASP A 59 -23.77 -12.09 -11.12
N GLN A 60 -22.55 -12.08 -10.58
CA GLN A 60 -21.65 -10.93 -10.55
C GLN A 60 -20.42 -11.07 -11.46
N LEU A 61 -20.40 -12.05 -12.36
CA LEU A 61 -19.22 -12.34 -13.19
C LEU A 61 -18.71 -11.10 -13.93
N GLU A 62 -19.61 -10.37 -14.60
CA GLU A 62 -19.22 -9.22 -15.42
C GLU A 62 -18.62 -8.08 -14.57
N GLU A 63 -19.26 -7.76 -13.43
CA GLU A 63 -18.77 -6.72 -12.52
C GLU A 63 -17.41 -7.11 -11.91
N ASN A 64 -17.29 -8.37 -11.48
CA ASN A 64 -16.04 -8.93 -10.96
C ASN A 64 -14.92 -8.86 -12.00
N LEU A 65 -15.19 -9.25 -13.25
CA LEU A 65 -14.21 -9.18 -14.33
C LEU A 65 -13.83 -7.74 -14.68
N ARG A 66 -14.81 -6.85 -14.77
CA ARG A 66 -14.62 -5.42 -15.04
C ARG A 66 -13.70 -4.75 -14.02
N SER A 67 -13.70 -5.20 -12.76
CA SER A 67 -12.77 -4.70 -11.75
C SER A 67 -11.29 -4.91 -12.11
N PHE A 68 -10.96 -6.02 -12.80
CA PHE A 68 -9.58 -6.31 -13.22
C PHE A 68 -9.11 -5.40 -14.35
N PHE A 69 -9.99 -5.01 -15.28
CA PHE A 69 -9.67 -4.04 -16.34
C PHE A 69 -9.47 -2.61 -15.83
N LYS A 70 -9.96 -2.32 -14.62
CA LYS A 70 -9.87 -1.00 -13.96
C LYS A 70 -8.79 -0.94 -12.87
N LEU A 71 -7.89 -1.91 -12.82
CA LEU A 71 -6.81 -1.92 -11.84
C LEU A 71 -5.92 -0.67 -12.02
N ASP A 72 -5.67 0.03 -10.92
CA ASP A 72 -4.65 1.08 -10.83
C ASP A 72 -3.25 0.43 -10.74
N TYR A 73 -2.88 -0.26 -11.82
CA TYR A 73 -1.60 -0.94 -11.98
C TYR A 73 -1.07 -0.70 -13.41
N PRO A 74 0.18 -0.26 -13.57
CA PRO A 74 0.63 0.33 -14.83
C PRO A 74 0.85 -0.67 -15.96
N ASN A 75 1.24 -1.91 -15.65
CA ASN A 75 1.54 -2.92 -16.66
C ASN A 75 1.10 -4.30 -16.17
N TYR A 76 0.01 -4.81 -16.72
CA TYR A 76 -0.50 -6.13 -16.40
C TYR A 76 -1.20 -6.77 -17.59
N GLU A 77 -1.25 -8.09 -17.60
CA GLU A 77 -2.11 -8.87 -18.49
C GLU A 77 -3.10 -9.71 -17.67
N ILE A 78 -4.26 -10.00 -18.27
CA ILE A 78 -5.25 -10.91 -17.69
C ILE A 78 -5.37 -12.12 -18.61
N ILE A 79 -5.11 -13.30 -18.06
CA ILE A 79 -5.20 -14.58 -18.75
C ILE A 79 -6.47 -15.28 -18.26
N PHE A 80 -7.46 -15.41 -19.14
CA PHE A 80 -8.70 -16.12 -18.84
C PHE A 80 -8.57 -17.61 -19.18
N GLY A 81 -8.61 -18.46 -18.16
CA GLY A 81 -8.59 -19.91 -18.33
C GLY A 81 -10.00 -20.46 -18.33
N VAL A 82 -10.45 -21.04 -19.44
CA VAL A 82 -11.73 -21.74 -19.55
C VAL A 82 -11.49 -23.22 -19.81
N ALA A 83 -12.32 -24.08 -19.23
CA ALA A 83 -12.24 -25.52 -19.46
C ALA A 83 -12.87 -25.93 -20.81
N ASP A 84 -13.86 -25.17 -21.27
CA ASP A 84 -14.59 -25.37 -22.52
C ASP A 84 -14.61 -24.05 -23.29
N SER A 85 -14.37 -24.09 -24.61
CA SER A 85 -14.46 -22.92 -25.47
C SER A 85 -15.87 -22.37 -25.60
N ASP A 86 -16.88 -23.21 -25.37
CA ASP A 86 -18.30 -22.87 -25.42
C ASP A 86 -18.84 -22.41 -24.05
N ASP A 87 -17.96 -22.22 -23.05
CA ASP A 87 -18.37 -21.72 -21.75
C ASP A 87 -19.00 -20.32 -21.88
N PRO A 88 -20.20 -20.09 -21.31
CA PRO A 88 -20.89 -18.82 -21.44
C PRO A 88 -20.10 -17.63 -20.87
N ALA A 89 -19.14 -17.84 -19.97
CA ALA A 89 -18.21 -16.82 -19.47
C ALA A 89 -17.37 -16.19 -20.60
N VAL A 90 -17.06 -16.95 -21.66
CA VAL A 90 -16.30 -16.45 -22.82
C VAL A 90 -17.01 -15.28 -23.47
N SER A 91 -18.34 -15.33 -23.58
CA SER A 91 -19.12 -14.22 -24.15
C SER A 91 -18.97 -12.94 -23.34
N VAL A 92 -18.97 -13.04 -22.01
CA VAL A 92 -18.77 -11.90 -21.09
C VAL A 92 -17.37 -11.33 -21.25
N VAL A 93 -16.35 -12.18 -21.29
CA VAL A 93 -14.95 -11.78 -21.51
C VAL A 93 -14.80 -11.04 -22.84
N ARG A 94 -15.39 -11.55 -23.93
CA ARG A 94 -15.32 -10.90 -25.26
C ARG A 94 -15.96 -9.52 -25.27
N ARG A 95 -17.09 -9.34 -24.58
CA ARG A 95 -17.71 -8.01 -24.42
C ARG A 95 -16.79 -7.05 -23.67
N LEU A 96 -16.22 -7.49 -22.56
CA LEU A 96 -15.29 -6.65 -21.78
C LEU A 96 -13.99 -6.33 -22.54
N GLN A 97 -13.45 -7.28 -23.32
CA GLN A 97 -12.29 -7.02 -24.18
C GLN A 97 -12.56 -5.96 -25.25
N ALA A 98 -13.79 -5.93 -25.80
CA ALA A 98 -14.19 -4.90 -26.76
C ALA A 98 -14.40 -3.53 -26.09
N GLU A 99 -14.87 -3.51 -24.84
CA GLU A 99 -15.04 -2.27 -24.05
C GLU A 99 -13.71 -1.70 -23.55
N PHE A 100 -12.77 -2.56 -23.16
CA PHE A 100 -11.44 -2.22 -22.64
C PHE A 100 -10.36 -2.79 -23.57
N PRO A 101 -10.15 -2.19 -24.76
CA PRO A 101 -9.08 -2.62 -25.63
C PRO A 101 -7.72 -2.43 -24.92
N PRO A 102 -6.75 -3.34 -25.13
CA PRO A 102 -5.41 -3.15 -24.59
C PRO A 102 -4.83 -1.85 -25.12
N ASN A 103 -4.37 -0.98 -24.22
CA ASN A 103 -3.59 0.18 -24.59
C ASN A 103 -2.30 -0.33 -25.25
N GLN A 104 -2.04 0.10 -26.50
CA GLN A 104 -0.82 -0.25 -27.25
C GLN A 104 0.45 0.16 -26.52
#